data_AF-W1YSY6-F1
#
_entry.id   AF-W1YSY6-F1
#
_cell.length_a   1.000
_cell.length_b   1.000
_cell.length_c   1.000
_cell.angle_alpha   90.00
_cell.angle_beta   90.00
_cell.angle_gamma   90.00
#
_symmetry.space_group_name_H-M   'P 1'
#
loop_
_entity.id
_entity.type
_entity.pdbx_description
1 polymer ?
#
loop_
_entity_poly.entity_id
_entity_poly.type
_entity_poly.pdbx_seq_one_letter_code
_entity_poly.pdbx_strand_id
1 'polypeptide(L)'
;IPAIVATLGTLGLYRGIMLLWTGGKWIEGLPAELKQLSAPLLFGVSAIGWLTIILVAFMAWLLAKTAFGRSFYVTGDNLQGARQLGVRTEAIRIVAFSLNGCMAALAGI
;
A
#
# COMPACT_ATOMS: atom_id res chain seq x y z
N ILE A 1 -13.87 14.35 -8.02
CA ILE A 1 -14.43 13.11 -7.43
C ILE A 1 -13.66 12.83 -6.14
N PRO A 2 -14.33 12.57 -5.00
CA PRO A 2 -13.65 12.21 -3.75
C PRO A 2 -12.80 10.94 -3.92
N ALA A 3 -11.56 10.94 -3.44
CA ALA A 3 -10.60 9.84 -3.64
C ALA A 3 -11.09 8.50 -3.05
N ILE A 4 -11.83 8.55 -1.94
CA ILE A 4 -12.41 7.36 -1.29
C ILE A 4 -13.41 6.62 -2.20
N VAL A 5 -14.23 7.37 -2.93
CA VAL A 5 -15.25 6.77 -3.81
C VAL A 5 -14.57 6.08 -4.99
N ALA A 6 -13.51 6.69 -5.53
CA ALA A 6 -12.73 6.09 -6.60
C ALA A 6 -12.05 4.79 -6.14
N THR A 7 -11.35 4.78 -5.00
CA THR A 7 -10.63 3.59 -4.53
C THR A 7 -11.55 2.43 -4.16
N LEU A 8 -12.69 2.71 -3.50
CA LEU A 8 -13.70 1.69 -3.20
C LEU A 8 -14.35 1.13 -4.48
N GLY A 9 -14.63 1.97 -5.46
CA GLY A 9 -15.14 1.55 -6.76
C GLY A 9 -14.16 0.62 -7.49
N THR A 10 -12.87 0.98 -7.53
CA THR A 10 -11.84 0.15 -8.16
C THR A 10 -11.65 -1.19 -7.44
N LEU A 11 -11.72 -1.22 -6.11
CA LEU A 11 -11.65 -2.45 -5.32
C LEU A 11 -12.80 -3.42 -5.68
N GLY A 12 -14.02 -2.90 -5.77
CA GLY A 12 -15.21 -3.67 -6.16
C GLY A 12 -15.07 -4.25 -7.58
N LEU A 13 -14.58 -3.45 -8.53
CA LEU A 13 -14.31 -3.88 -9.90
C LEU A 13 -13.28 -5.01 -9.94
N TYR A 14 -12.13 -4.85 -9.28
CA TYR A 14 -11.10 -5.88 -9.23
C TYR A 14 -11.60 -7.18 -8.58
N ARG A 15 -12.38 -7.09 -7.50
CA ARG A 15 -13.01 -8.28 -6.88
C ARG A 15 -14.00 -8.96 -7.81
N GLY A 16 -14.83 -8.20 -8.52
CA GLY A 16 -15.78 -8.75 -9.49
C GLY A 16 -15.06 -9.50 -10.62
N ILE A 17 -14.03 -8.89 -11.20
CA ILE A 17 -13.19 -9.53 -12.24
C ILE A 17 -12.51 -10.78 -11.69
N MET A 18 -11.93 -10.70 -10.49
CA MET A 18 -11.29 -11.84 -9.83
C MET A 18 -12.27 -13.02 -9.70
N LEU A 19 -13.47 -12.78 -9.17
CA LEU A 19 -14.49 -13.82 -8.97
C LEU A 19 -14.97 -14.45 -10.29
N LEU A 20 -15.13 -13.64 -11.34
CA LEU A 20 -15.47 -14.14 -12.68
C LEU A 20 -14.36 -15.04 -13.24
N TRP A 21 -13.10 -14.70 -12.98
CA TRP A 21 -11.96 -15.47 -13.49
C TRP A 21 -11.66 -16.74 -12.70
N THR A 22 -11.71 -16.70 -11.37
CA THR A 22 -11.48 -17.90 -10.52
C THR A 22 -12.74 -18.76 -10.37
N GLY A 23 -13.89 -18.33 -10.87
CA GLY A 23 -15.16 -19.05 -10.72
C GLY A 23 -15.56 -19.27 -9.26
N GLY A 24 -15.05 -18.42 -8.36
CA GLY A 24 -15.24 -18.55 -6.90
C GLY A 24 -14.43 -19.66 -6.22
N LYS A 25 -13.53 -20.35 -6.94
CA LYS A 25 -12.67 -21.38 -6.36
C LYS A 25 -11.39 -20.79 -5.79
N TRP A 26 -10.98 -21.30 -4.62
CA TRP A 26 -9.68 -21.00 -4.02
C TRP A 26 -8.57 -21.58 -4.91
N ILE A 27 -7.50 -20.82 -5.13
CA ILE A 27 -6.34 -21.27 -5.90
C ILE A 27 -5.57 -22.26 -5.04
N GLU A 28 -5.83 -23.55 -5.24
CA GLU A 28 -5.16 -24.65 -4.56
C GLU A 28 -4.04 -25.19 -5.46
N GLY A 29 -2.88 -24.53 -5.43
CA GLY A 29 -1.76 -24.92 -6.28
C GLY A 29 -0.65 -23.89 -6.39
N LEU A 30 -0.36 -23.13 -5.31
CA LEU A 30 0.77 -22.21 -5.34
C LEU A 30 2.09 -22.97 -5.51
N PRO A 31 2.98 -22.52 -6.41
CA PRO A 31 4.30 -23.10 -6.60
C PRO A 31 5.08 -23.21 -5.28
N ALA A 32 5.93 -24.23 -5.16
CA ALA A 32 6.63 -24.57 -3.93
C ALA A 32 7.51 -23.42 -3.42
N GLU A 33 8.00 -22.53 -4.30
CA GLU A 33 8.77 -21.35 -3.89
C GLU A 33 7.91 -20.32 -3.14
N LEU A 34 6.65 -20.11 -3.54
CA LEU A 34 5.72 -19.20 -2.85
C LEU A 34 5.28 -19.79 -1.50
N LYS A 35 5.04 -21.10 -1.44
CA LYS A 35 4.74 -21.79 -0.17
C LYS A 35 5.88 -21.72 0.83
N GLN A 36 7.13 -21.76 0.38
CA GLN A 36 8.30 -21.59 1.25
C GLN A 36 8.45 -20.16 1.76
N LEU A 37 8.06 -19.16 0.96
CA LEU A 37 8.01 -17.76 1.40
C LEU A 37 6.99 -17.57 2.55
N SER A 38 5.86 -18.27 2.48
CA SER A 38 4.83 -18.32 3.54
C SER A 38 5.17 -19.28 4.69
N ALA A 39 6.24 -20.08 4.59
CA ALA A 39 6.64 -20.98 5.66
C ALA A 39 7.23 -20.19 6.85
N PRO A 40 6.94 -20.59 8.10
CA PRO A 40 7.46 -19.92 9.28
C PRO A 40 8.98 -20.10 9.35
N LEU A 41 9.72 -18.99 9.39
CA LEU A 41 11.18 -19.01 9.40
C LEU A 41 11.72 -18.84 10.83
N LEU A 42 11.25 -17.81 11.54
CA LEU A 42 11.72 -17.43 12.88
C LEU A 42 10.54 -16.97 13.74
N PHE A 43 10.46 -17.45 14.98
CA PHE A 43 9.39 -17.14 15.95
C PHE A 43 7.94 -17.42 15.46
N GLY A 44 7.76 -18.32 14.49
CA GLY A 44 6.45 -18.59 13.90
C GLY A 44 5.98 -17.54 12.88
N VAL A 45 6.83 -16.56 12.54
CA VAL A 45 6.54 -15.54 11.53
C VAL A 45 7.20 -15.94 10.21
N SER A 46 6.42 -15.87 9.12
CA SER A 46 6.91 -16.11 7.75
C SER A 46 7.86 -15.00 7.29
N ALA A 47 8.70 -15.28 6.29
CA ALA A 47 9.56 -14.27 5.67
C ALA A 47 8.77 -13.03 5.18
N ILE A 48 7.54 -13.22 4.70
CA ILE A 48 6.62 -12.13 4.29
C ILE A 48 6.19 -11.31 5.52
N GLY A 49 5.94 -11.98 6.66
CA GLY A 49 5.62 -11.31 7.92
C GLY A 49 6.75 -10.41 8.40
N TRP A 50 8.00 -10.86 8.29
CA TRP A 50 9.15 -10.01 8.62
C TRP A 50 9.33 -8.85 7.64
N LEU A 51 9.14 -9.07 6.33
CA LEU A 51 9.18 -8.01 5.33
C LEU A 51 8.16 -6.91 5.64
N THR A 52 6.92 -7.28 5.95
CA THR A 52 5.85 -6.32 6.27
C THR A 52 6.15 -5.52 7.53
N ILE A 53 6.66 -6.15 8.59
CA ILE A 53 7.08 -5.45 9.82
C ILE A 53 8.17 -4.42 9.53
N ILE A 54 9.21 -4.82 8.78
CA ILE A 54 10.31 -3.92 8.40
C ILE A 54 9.80 -2.75 7.56
N LEU A 55 8.92 -3.03 6.58
CA LEU A 55 8.33 -2.01 5.71
C LEU A 55 7.49 -1.00 6.50
N VAL A 56 6.66 -1.48 7.43
CA VAL A 56 5.84 -0.63 8.31
C VAL A 56 6.72 0.22 9.21
N ALA A 57 7.74 -0.37 9.85
CA ALA A 57 8.67 0.37 10.70
C ALA A 57 9.43 1.44 9.90
N PHE A 58 9.89 1.12 8.69
CA PHE A 58 10.56 2.05 7.80
C PHE A 58 9.64 3.20 7.38
N MET A 59 8.40 2.92 6.97
CA MET A 59 7.43 3.96 6.61
C MET A 59 7.06 4.82 7.80
N ALA A 60 6.83 4.23 8.97
CA ALA A 60 6.54 4.98 10.19
C ALA A 60 7.68 5.95 10.54
N TRP A 61 8.93 5.48 10.46
CA TRP A 61 10.11 6.33 10.67
C TRP A 61 10.21 7.44 9.61
N LEU A 62 9.98 7.10 8.34
CA LEU A 62 10.03 8.04 7.22
C LEU A 62 8.98 9.14 7.41
N LEU A 63 7.74 8.79 7.78
CA LEU A 63 6.69 9.78 8.02
C LEU A 63 6.94 10.61 9.29
N ALA A 64 7.50 10.03 10.35
CA ALA A 64 7.70 10.72 11.62
C ALA A 64 8.93 11.64 11.65
N LYS A 65 10.03 11.25 11.00
CA LYS A 65 11.33 11.94 11.12
C LYS A 65 11.77 12.72 9.88
N THR A 66 11.11 12.59 8.73
CA THR A 66 11.57 13.25 7.50
C THR A 66 10.75 14.49 7.11
N ALA A 67 11.40 15.42 6.40
CA ALA A 67 10.74 16.58 5.79
C ALA A 67 9.61 16.15 4.82
N PHE A 68 9.79 15.01 4.13
CA PHE A 68 8.76 14.43 3.27
C PHE A 68 7.49 14.10 4.05
N GLY A 69 7.61 13.46 5.21
CA GLY A 69 6.48 13.15 6.10
C GLY A 69 5.73 14.40 6.53
N ARG A 70 6.44 15.47 6.89
CA ARG A 70 5.81 16.74 7.28
C ARG A 70 5.05 17.39 6.13
N SER A 71 5.61 17.40 4.92
CA SER A 71 4.91 17.88 3.73
C SER A 71 3.70 17.01 3.37
N PHE A 72 3.77 15.70 3.63
CA PHE A 72 2.67 14.77 3.45
C PHE A 72 1.49 15.08 4.37
N TYR A 73 1.75 15.27 5.67
CA TYR A 73 0.71 15.64 6.65
C TYR A 73 0.04 16.98 6.33
N VAL A 74 0.82 18.01 6.00
CA VAL A 74 0.28 19.34 5.69
C VAL A 74 -0.55 19.32 4.40
N THR A 75 -0.15 18.52 3.42
CA THR A 75 -0.93 18.32 2.18
C THR A 75 -2.25 17.59 2.44
N GLY A 76 -2.29 16.69 3.42
CA GLY A 76 -3.49 15.97 3.83
C GLY A 76 -4.47 16.82 4.64
N ASP A 77 -3.97 17.74 5.47
CA ASP A 77 -4.77 18.62 6.33
C ASP A 77 -5.44 19.76 5.54
N ASN A 78 -4.64 20.59 4.86
CA ASN A 78 -5.17 21.68 4.05
C ASN A 78 -4.36 21.89 2.76
N LEU A 79 -4.95 21.48 1.64
CA LEU A 79 -4.36 21.60 0.30
C LEU A 79 -4.08 23.04 -0.13
N GLN A 80 -4.97 23.97 0.22
CA GLN A 80 -4.83 25.37 -0.16
C GLN A 80 -3.76 26.04 0.70
N GLY A 81 -3.73 25.73 2.01
CA GLY A 81 -2.68 26.18 2.93
C GLY A 81 -1.31 25.62 2.59
N ALA A 82 -1.21 24.34 2.21
CA ALA A 82 0.03 23.70 1.79
C ALA A 82 0.64 24.37 0.54
N ARG A 83 -0.21 24.74 -0.44
CA ARG A 83 0.24 25.48 -1.64
C ARG A 83 0.76 26.88 -1.31
N GLN A 84 0.12 27.58 -0.38
CA GLN A 84 0.59 28.90 0.08
C GLN A 84 1.92 28.83 0.83
N LEU A 85 2.22 27.71 1.48
CA LEU A 85 3.51 27.43 2.13
C LEU A 85 4.61 26.99 1.14
N GLY A 86 4.36 27.05 -0.18
CA GLY A 86 5.33 26.65 -1.20
C GLY A 86 5.51 25.15 -1.37
N VAL A 87 4.67 24.32 -0.73
CA VAL A 87 4.75 22.87 -0.84
C VAL A 87 4.20 22.41 -2.19
N ARG A 88 4.98 21.61 -2.92
CA ARG A 88 4.57 20.99 -4.20
C ARG A 88 3.55 19.86 -3.98
N THR A 89 2.33 20.25 -3.63
CA THR A 89 1.21 19.34 -3.31
C THR A 89 0.91 18.29 -4.39
N GLU A 90 1.09 18.62 -5.66
CA GLU A 90 0.89 17.66 -6.77
C GLU A 90 1.92 16.53 -6.77
N ALA A 91 3.20 16.86 -6.59
CA ALA A 91 4.27 15.86 -6.51
C ALA A 91 4.05 14.93 -5.31
N ILE A 92 3.63 15.49 -4.16
CA ILE A 92 3.35 14.70 -2.95
C ILE A 92 2.18 13.74 -3.18
N ARG A 93 1.12 14.17 -3.86
CA ARG A 93 0.00 13.27 -4.21
C ARG A 93 0.44 12.14 -5.13
N ILE A 94 1.24 12.43 -6.16
CA ILE A 94 1.73 11.40 -7.08
C ILE A 94 2.56 10.36 -6.32
N VAL A 95 3.47 10.80 -5.45
CA VAL A 95 4.27 9.90 -4.62
C VAL A 95 3.39 9.13 -3.63
N ALA A 96 2.39 9.77 -3.03
CA ALA A 96 1.44 9.12 -2.13
C ALA A 96 0.70 7.94 -2.78
N PHE A 97 0.12 8.19 -3.96
CA PHE A 97 -0.61 7.15 -4.69
C PHE A 97 0.33 6.07 -5.25
N SER A 98 1.54 6.44 -5.67
CA SER A 98 2.54 5.49 -6.15
C SER A 98 3.04 4.57 -5.03
N LEU A 99 3.32 5.13 -3.84
CA LEU A 99 3.68 4.35 -2.65
C LEU A 99 2.55 3.41 -2.23
N ASN A 100 1.31 3.90 -2.21
CA ASN A 100 0.15 3.06 -1.91
C ASN A 100 0.00 1.91 -2.90
N GLY A 101 0.18 2.17 -4.21
CA GLY A 101 0.16 1.14 -5.24
C GLY A 101 1.28 0.10 -5.06
N CYS A 102 2.50 0.54 -4.74
CA CYS A 102 3.63 -0.33 -4.46
C CYS A 102 3.36 -1.23 -3.23
N MET A 103 2.82 -0.67 -2.15
CA MET A 103 2.45 -1.43 -0.96
C MET A 103 1.34 -2.44 -1.26
N ALA A 104 0.34 -2.07 -2.06
CA ALA A 104 -0.72 -2.98 -2.48
C ALA A 104 -0.20 -4.12 -3.37
N ALA A 105 0.75 -3.86 -4.26
CA ALA A 105 1.40 -4.88 -5.06
C ALA A 105 2.20 -5.86 -4.19
N LEU A 106 2.99 -5.34 -3.24
CA LEU A 106 3.73 -6.17 -2.28
C LEU A 106 2.81 -7.00 -1.39
N ALA A 107 1.65 -6.48 -1.00
CA ALA A 107 0.67 -7.21 -0.19
C ALA A 107 -0.13 -8.25 -0.99
N GLY A 108 -0.19 -8.12 -2.32
CA GLY A 108 -0.86 -9.07 -3.20
C GLY A 108 -0.01 -10.27 -3.62
N ILE A 109 1.31 -10.20 -3.38
CA ILE A 109 2.28 -11.30 -3.57
C ILE A 109 2.31 -12.17 -2.31
#